data_AF-A0A9R1K9W9-F1
#
_entry.id   AF-A0A9R1K9W9-F1
#
_cell.length_a   1.000
_cell.length_b   1.000
_cell.length_c   1.000
_cell.angle_alpha   90.00
_cell.angle_beta   90.00
_cell.angle_gamma   90.00
#
_symmetry.space_group_name_H-M   'P 1'
#
loop_
_entity.id
_entity.type
_entity.pdbx_description
1 polymer ?
#
loop_
_entity_poly.entity_id
_entity_poly.type
_entity_poly.pdbx_seq_one_letter_code
_entity_poly.pdbx_strand_id
1 'polypeptide(L)'
;MVDRATPYNWTSFQEYARQASAPALPETKRLYNKLLSVGIKPVILTGRREAQRTATVTNLRQQGFSGSMAVLLKPAEFKGSSVTFKSGERQKLLDAGYVIVGNIGDQWSDILGTPEGARTFKLPDPMYYIG
;
A
#
# COMPACT_ATOMS: atom_id res chain seq x y z
N MET A 1 -25.27 16.93 18.24
CA MET A 1 -24.87 15.58 18.68
C MET A 1 -23.42 15.41 18.27
N VAL A 2 -22.51 15.18 19.21
CA VAL A 2 -21.10 14.91 18.85
C VAL A 2 -21.05 13.44 18.49
N ASP A 3 -20.95 13.14 17.20
CA ASP A 3 -20.78 11.78 16.71
C ASP A 3 -19.46 11.24 17.28
N ARG A 4 -19.53 10.27 18.18
CA ARG A 4 -18.32 9.70 18.82
C ARG A 4 -17.69 8.74 17.84
N ALA A 5 -16.41 8.94 17.53
CA ALA A 5 -15.65 8.04 16.69
C ALA A 5 -15.72 6.59 17.23
N THR A 6 -16.03 5.64 16.36
CA THR A 6 -16.01 4.21 16.72
C THR A 6 -14.55 3.75 16.86
N PRO A 7 -14.16 3.12 17.98
CA PRO A 7 -12.80 2.62 18.15
C PRO A 7 -12.41 1.60 17.08
N TYR A 8 -11.14 1.61 16.70
CA TYR A 8 -10.59 0.63 15.76
C TYR A 8 -10.70 -0.80 16.31
N ASN A 9 -11.29 -1.71 15.53
CA ASN A 9 -11.36 -3.13 15.85
C ASN A 9 -10.52 -3.95 14.85
N TRP A 10 -9.43 -4.53 15.33
CA TRP A 10 -8.52 -5.32 14.51
C TRP A 10 -9.19 -6.57 13.91
N THR A 11 -9.99 -7.29 14.69
CA THR A 11 -10.66 -8.52 14.25
C THR A 11 -11.64 -8.22 13.11
N SER A 12 -12.49 -7.22 13.27
CA SER A 12 -13.45 -6.81 12.22
C SER A 12 -12.74 -6.31 10.96
N PHE A 13 -11.62 -5.59 11.10
CA PHE A 13 -10.81 -5.19 9.94
C PHE A 13 -10.23 -6.40 9.20
N GLN A 14 -9.75 -7.42 9.93
CA GLN A 14 -9.23 -8.65 9.34
C GLN A 14 -10.33 -9.45 8.61
N GLU A 15 -11.52 -9.55 9.22
CA GLU A 15 -12.68 -10.17 8.59
C GLU A 15 -13.06 -9.47 7.28
N TYR A 16 -13.15 -8.14 7.30
CA TYR A 16 -13.39 -7.34 6.10
C TYR A 16 -12.30 -7.54 5.04
N ALA A 17 -11.02 -7.48 5.44
CA ALA A 17 -9.91 -7.68 4.51
C ALA A 17 -9.95 -9.06 3.83
N ARG A 18 -10.40 -10.10 4.56
CA ARG A 18 -10.57 -11.46 4.03
C ARG A 18 -11.68 -11.57 2.99
N GLN A 19 -12.70 -10.72 3.04
CA GLN A 19 -13.79 -10.70 2.06
C GLN A 19 -13.34 -10.27 0.66
N ALA A 20 -12.17 -9.62 0.54
CA ALA A 20 -11.64 -9.15 -0.74
C ALA A 20 -12.64 -8.29 -1.53
N SER A 21 -13.36 -7.40 -0.84
CA SER A 21 -14.45 -6.59 -1.38
C SER A 21 -14.19 -5.07 -1.32
N ALA A 22 -12.97 -4.66 -0.99
CA ALA A 22 -12.62 -3.26 -0.81
C ALA A 22 -12.65 -2.50 -2.15
N PRO A 23 -13.39 -1.38 -2.24
CA PRO A 23 -13.51 -0.62 -3.48
C PRO A 23 -12.19 0.04 -3.87
N ALA A 24 -11.96 0.19 -5.16
CA ALA A 24 -10.88 1.03 -5.66
C ALA A 24 -11.11 2.51 -5.32
N LEU A 25 -10.04 3.23 -4.98
CA LEU A 25 -10.01 4.67 -5.12
C LEU A 25 -9.92 5.01 -6.62
N PRO A 26 -10.93 5.69 -7.22
CA PRO A 26 -11.01 5.85 -8.67
C PRO A 26 -9.82 6.64 -9.24
N GLU A 27 -9.39 7.67 -8.53
CA GLU A 27 -8.26 8.54 -8.92
C GLU A 27 -6.93 7.78 -8.91
N THR A 28 -6.71 6.93 -7.90
CA THR A 28 -5.53 6.06 -7.81
C THR A 28 -5.54 5.00 -8.90
N LYS A 29 -6.71 4.43 -9.24
CA LYS A 29 -6.84 3.49 -10.36
C LYS A 29 -6.52 4.17 -11.71
N ARG A 30 -6.99 5.40 -11.92
CA ARG A 30 -6.63 6.18 -13.12
C ARG A 30 -5.12 6.42 -13.20
N LEU A 31 -4.48 6.81 -12.09
CA LEU A 31 -3.03 6.98 -12.03
C LEU A 31 -2.31 5.67 -12.35
N TYR A 32 -2.69 4.56 -11.71
CA TYR A 32 -2.10 3.23 -11.94
C TYR A 32 -2.14 2.85 -13.44
N ASN A 33 -3.29 3.01 -14.09
CA ASN A 33 -3.43 2.73 -15.52
C ASN A 33 -2.56 3.66 -16.37
N LYS A 34 -2.45 4.95 -15.99
CA LYS A 34 -1.57 5.90 -16.69
C LYS A 34 -0.11 5.49 -16.57
N LEU A 35 0.34 5.07 -15.39
CA LEU A 35 1.73 4.62 -15.16
C LEU A 35 2.07 3.41 -16.04
N LEU A 36 1.16 2.42 -16.12
CA LEU A 36 1.33 1.28 -17.02
C LEU A 36 1.44 1.72 -18.49
N SER A 37 0.58 2.66 -18.93
CA SER A 37 0.58 3.14 -20.33
C SER A 37 1.87 3.85 -20.76
N VAL A 38 2.67 4.33 -19.80
CA VAL A 38 3.95 5.01 -20.06
C VAL A 38 5.16 4.14 -19.68
N GLY A 39 4.93 2.84 -19.44
CA GLY A 39 6.01 1.87 -19.18
C GLY A 39 6.56 1.87 -17.75
N ILE A 40 5.95 2.60 -16.83
CA ILE A 40 6.31 2.54 -15.40
C ILE A 40 5.68 1.29 -14.80
N LYS A 41 6.48 0.51 -14.07
CA LYS A 41 6.07 -0.72 -13.37
C LYS A 41 5.60 -0.38 -11.95
N PRO A 42 4.30 -0.46 -11.63
CA PRO A 42 3.84 -0.18 -10.28
C PRO A 42 4.24 -1.29 -9.30
N VAL A 43 4.61 -0.89 -8.08
CA VAL A 43 4.82 -1.79 -6.94
C VAL A 43 3.81 -1.41 -5.85
N ILE A 44 3.00 -2.37 -5.42
CA ILE A 44 2.08 -2.22 -4.30
C ILE A 44 2.80 -2.68 -3.03
N LEU A 45 3.18 -1.72 -2.19
CA LEU A 45 3.85 -1.96 -0.91
C LEU A 45 2.90 -1.67 0.25
N THR A 46 2.45 -2.73 0.95
CA THR A 46 1.35 -2.63 1.92
C THR A 46 1.74 -3.12 3.31
N GLY A 47 1.13 -2.52 4.34
CA GLY A 47 1.26 -2.97 5.73
C GLY A 47 0.49 -4.26 6.04
N ARG A 48 -0.35 -4.76 5.11
CA ARG A 48 -1.01 -6.07 5.23
C ARG A 48 0.06 -7.16 5.39
N ARG A 49 -0.27 -8.18 6.19
CA ARG A 49 0.64 -9.30 6.42
C ARG A 49 0.54 -10.33 5.28
N GLU A 50 1.59 -11.12 5.11
CA GLU A 50 1.64 -12.20 4.11
C GLU A 50 0.44 -13.17 4.16
N ALA A 51 -0.09 -13.44 5.35
CA ALA A 51 -1.32 -14.24 5.52
C ALA A 51 -2.53 -13.68 4.74
N GLN A 52 -2.53 -12.39 4.40
CA GLN A 52 -3.59 -11.71 3.65
C GLN A 52 -3.29 -11.61 2.15
N ARG A 53 -2.21 -12.22 1.65
CA ARG A 53 -1.77 -12.10 0.24
C ARG A 53 -2.88 -12.49 -0.74
N THR A 54 -3.48 -13.66 -0.56
CA THR A 54 -4.53 -14.17 -1.47
C THR A 54 -5.70 -13.22 -1.57
N ALA A 55 -6.26 -12.76 -0.44
CA ALA A 55 -7.37 -11.83 -0.43
C ALA A 55 -6.99 -10.46 -1.02
N THR A 56 -5.78 -9.98 -0.77
CA THR A 56 -5.27 -8.70 -1.30
C THR A 56 -5.13 -8.74 -2.82
N VAL A 57 -4.48 -9.77 -3.36
CA VAL A 57 -4.30 -9.94 -4.81
C VAL A 57 -5.64 -10.16 -5.50
N THR A 58 -6.55 -10.93 -4.90
CA THR A 58 -7.90 -11.14 -5.42
C THR A 58 -8.65 -9.82 -5.54
N ASN A 59 -8.68 -9.02 -4.46
CA ASN A 59 -9.34 -7.73 -4.47
C ASN A 59 -8.74 -6.79 -5.51
N LEU A 60 -7.41 -6.67 -5.58
CA LEU A 60 -6.73 -5.84 -6.59
C LEU A 60 -7.17 -6.21 -8.01
N ARG A 61 -7.18 -7.51 -8.34
CA ARG A 61 -7.61 -8.00 -9.66
C ARG A 61 -9.08 -7.70 -9.95
N GLN A 62 -9.98 -7.96 -9.00
CA GLN A 62 -11.41 -7.66 -9.14
C GLN A 62 -11.66 -6.16 -9.32
N GLN A 63 -10.88 -5.32 -8.65
CA GLN A 63 -10.92 -3.87 -8.79
C GLN A 63 -10.22 -3.36 -10.06
N GLY A 64 -9.68 -4.23 -10.90
CA GLY A 64 -9.05 -3.89 -12.18
C GLY A 64 -7.61 -3.40 -12.10
N PHE A 65 -6.91 -3.67 -10.99
CA PHE A 65 -5.46 -3.54 -10.90
C PHE A 65 -4.82 -4.84 -11.41
N SER A 66 -4.46 -4.83 -12.70
CA SER A 66 -3.85 -5.95 -13.41
C SER A 66 -2.57 -5.52 -14.14
N GLY A 67 -1.91 -6.45 -14.83
CA GLY A 67 -0.65 -6.21 -15.54
C GLY A 67 0.59 -6.51 -14.70
N SER A 68 1.75 -6.00 -15.13
CA SER A 68 3.02 -6.19 -14.44
C SER A 68 3.07 -5.35 -13.16
N MET A 69 2.60 -5.93 -12.04
CA MET A 69 2.74 -5.36 -10.70
C MET A 69 3.39 -6.34 -9.73
N ALA A 70 4.23 -5.82 -8.84
CA ALA A 70 4.67 -6.56 -7.65
C ALA A 70 3.79 -6.17 -6.46
N VAL A 71 3.46 -7.14 -5.61
CA VAL A 71 2.74 -6.90 -4.34
C VAL A 71 3.61 -7.38 -3.18
N LEU A 72 4.14 -6.42 -2.43
CA LEU A 72 5.03 -6.62 -1.29
C LEU A 72 4.21 -6.47 0.01
N LEU A 73 4.14 -7.56 0.78
CA LEU A 73 3.42 -7.62 2.06
C LEU A 73 4.41 -7.80 3.21
N LYS A 74 3.96 -7.43 4.41
CA LYS A 74 4.76 -7.55 5.62
C LYS A 74 4.91 -9.04 6.02
N PRO A 75 6.13 -9.56 6.22
CA PRO A 75 6.32 -10.92 6.73
C PRO A 75 5.66 -11.14 8.09
N ALA A 76 5.31 -12.38 8.40
CA ALA A 76 4.57 -12.70 9.63
C ALA A 76 5.39 -12.41 10.90
N GLU A 77 6.70 -12.60 10.81
CA GLU A 77 7.68 -12.46 11.87
C GLU A 77 8.23 -11.03 12.02
N PHE A 78 7.88 -10.11 11.12
CA PHE A 78 8.38 -8.74 11.18
C PHE A 78 7.80 -7.98 12.39
N LYS A 79 8.68 -7.42 13.23
CA LYS A 79 8.32 -6.72 14.48
C LYS A 79 8.65 -5.22 14.48
N GLY A 80 9.18 -4.67 13.38
CA GLY A 80 9.52 -3.23 13.29
C GLY A 80 8.33 -2.32 12.96
N SER A 81 8.60 -1.02 12.85
CA SER A 81 7.61 -0.03 12.43
C SER A 81 7.24 -0.17 10.95
N SER A 82 6.13 0.44 10.55
CA SER A 82 5.74 0.51 9.13
C SER A 82 6.77 1.27 8.30
N VAL A 83 7.36 2.34 8.85
CA VAL A 83 8.46 3.09 8.20
C VAL A 83 9.65 2.18 7.92
N THR A 84 10.13 1.42 8.91
CA THR A 84 11.30 0.54 8.76
C THR A 84 11.03 -0.56 7.73
N PHE A 85 9.85 -1.19 7.78
CA PHE A 85 9.46 -2.19 6.79
C PHE A 85 9.47 -1.60 5.38
N LYS A 86 8.76 -0.50 5.16
CA LYS A 86 8.57 0.06 3.82
C LYS A 86 9.87 0.63 3.26
N SER A 87 10.69 1.26 4.10
CA SER A 87 12.03 1.73 3.71
C SER A 87 12.91 0.57 3.28
N GLY A 88 12.91 -0.54 4.02
CA GLY A 88 13.66 -1.74 3.67
C GLY A 88 13.23 -2.35 2.34
N GLU A 89 11.92 -2.45 2.07
CA GLU A 89 11.42 -2.93 0.78
C GLU A 89 11.77 -1.99 -0.38
N ARG A 90 11.75 -0.67 -0.16
CA ARG A 90 12.21 0.30 -1.17
C ARG A 90 13.72 0.18 -1.43
N GLN A 91 14.52 -0.06 -0.38
CA GLN A 91 15.96 -0.29 -0.54
C GLN A 91 16.24 -1.55 -1.38
N LYS A 92 15.52 -2.66 -1.13
CA LYS A 92 15.64 -3.89 -1.94
C LYS A 92 15.36 -3.65 -3.42
N LEU A 93 14.44 -2.75 -3.77
CA LEU A 93 14.20 -2.37 -5.16
C LEU A 93 15.40 -1.64 -5.77
N LEU A 94 16.02 -0.71 -5.04
CA LEU A 94 17.24 -0.03 -5.49
C LEU A 94 18.39 -1.04 -5.66
N ASP A 95 18.58 -1.94 -4.70
CA ASP A 95 19.62 -2.96 -4.72
C ASP A 95 19.44 -3.92 -5.92
N ALA A 96 18.19 -4.16 -6.32
CA ALA A 96 17.85 -4.92 -7.52
C ALA A 96 17.95 -4.11 -8.84
N GLY A 97 18.47 -2.88 -8.79
CA GLY A 97 18.72 -2.03 -9.96
C GLY A 97 17.52 -1.20 -10.43
N TYR A 98 16.42 -1.14 -9.65
CA TYR A 98 15.28 -0.30 -10.00
C TYR A 98 15.50 1.16 -9.59
N VAL A 99 14.94 2.08 -10.38
CA VAL A 99 14.79 3.49 -10.02
C VAL A 99 13.35 3.73 -9.56
N ILE A 100 13.19 4.17 -8.31
CA ILE A 100 11.88 4.57 -7.78
C ILE A 100 11.60 6.01 -8.20
N VAL A 101 10.88 6.19 -9.31
CA VAL A 101 10.56 7.52 -9.87
C VAL A 101 9.45 8.27 -9.11
N GLY A 102 8.69 7.57 -8.28
CA GLY A 102 7.65 8.17 -7.45
C GLY A 102 7.13 7.22 -6.37
N ASN A 103 6.70 7.78 -5.24
CA ASN A 103 6.10 7.07 -4.12
C ASN A 103 4.82 7.79 -3.67
N ILE A 104 3.73 7.05 -3.52
CA ILE A 104 2.43 7.59 -3.16
C ILE A 104 1.80 6.74 -2.05
N GLY A 105 1.26 7.40 -1.03
CA GLY A 105 0.63 6.74 0.11
C GLY A 105 -0.25 7.69 0.89
N ASP A 106 -1.18 7.14 1.66
CA ASP A 106 -2.11 7.87 2.51
C ASP A 106 -1.57 8.10 3.92
N GLN A 107 -0.45 7.48 4.29
CA GLN A 107 0.18 7.66 5.59
C GLN A 107 1.59 8.26 5.43
N TRP A 108 2.03 9.07 6.40
CA TRP A 108 3.41 9.53 6.41
C TRP A 108 4.41 8.38 6.52
N SER A 109 4.01 7.27 7.17
CA SER A 109 4.81 6.05 7.23
C SER A 109 5.00 5.33 5.88
N ASP A 110 4.25 5.72 4.84
CA ASP A 110 4.44 5.24 3.47
C ASP A 110 5.55 6.00 2.74
N ILE A 111 5.73 7.26 3.11
CA ILE A 111 6.56 8.24 2.42
C ILE A 111 7.92 8.36 3.10
N LEU A 112 7.91 8.52 4.43
CA LEU A 112 9.11 8.76 5.22
C LEU A 112 10.07 7.55 5.19
N GLY A 113 11.34 7.86 5.42
CA GLY A 113 12.45 6.91 5.44
C GLY A 113 13.10 6.71 4.07
N THR A 114 14.34 6.23 4.07
CA THR A 114 15.19 6.17 2.88
C THR A 114 15.23 4.76 2.29
N PRO A 115 15.17 4.60 0.95
CA PRO A 115 14.99 5.64 -0.07
C PRO A 115 13.51 6.00 -0.25
N GLU A 116 13.14 7.27 -0.27
CA GLU A 116 11.72 7.69 -0.40
C GLU A 116 11.20 7.65 -1.84
N GLY A 117 12.10 7.66 -2.83
CA GLY A 117 11.80 7.80 -4.26
C GLY A 117 12.04 9.23 -4.79
N ALA A 118 12.06 9.42 -6.11
CA ALA A 118 12.40 10.72 -6.70
C ALA A 118 11.37 11.83 -6.43
N ARG A 119 10.11 11.46 -6.18
CA ARG A 119 9.07 12.38 -5.73
C ARG A 119 8.01 11.65 -4.91
N THR A 120 7.51 12.31 -3.87
CA THR A 120 6.53 11.74 -2.95
C THR A 120 5.18 12.46 -3.06
N PHE A 121 4.09 11.72 -2.85
CA PHE A 121 2.72 12.23 -2.94
C PHE A 121 1.89 11.69 -1.76
N LYS A 122 1.32 12.59 -0.95
CA LYS A 122 0.47 12.24 0.19
C LYS A 122 -1.00 12.28 -0.21
N LEU A 123 -1.68 11.15 -0.07
CA LEU A 123 -3.14 11.08 -0.17
C LEU A 123 -3.79 11.52 1.15
N PRO A 124 -5.00 12.11 1.12
CA PRO A 124 -5.75 12.41 2.33
C PRO A 124 -6.34 11.12 2.92
N ASP A 125 -6.19 10.94 4.22
CA ASP A 125 -6.90 9.92 4.99
C ASP A 125 -7.22 10.49 6.38
N PRO A 126 -8.46 10.98 6.61
CA PRO A 126 -8.87 11.51 7.89
C PRO A 126 -9.29 10.44 8.90
N MET A 127 -9.32 9.16 8.50
CA MET A 127 -9.95 8.09 9.30
C MET A 127 -9.01 7.52 10.38
N TYR A 128 -7.72 7.40 10.10
CA TYR A 128 -6.75 6.83 11.04
C TYR A 128 -5.30 7.29 10.78
N TYR A 129 -4.43 7.00 11.74
CA TYR A 129 -2.99 7.29 11.66
C TYR A 129 -2.16 6.04 11.92
N ILE A 130 -1.10 5.84 11.11
CA ILE A 130 -0.10 4.80 11.30
C ILE A 130 1.27 5.44 11.55
N GLY A 131 1.79 5.25 12.76
CA GLY A 131 3.16 5.59 13.17
C GLY A 131 4.22 4.58 12.74
#